data_AF-A0A9X3ZGX5-F1
#
_entry.id   AF-A0A9X3ZGX5-F1
#
_cell.length_a   1.000
_cell.length_b   1.000
_cell.length_c   1.000
_cell.angle_alpha   90.00
_cell.angle_beta   90.00
_cell.angle_gamma   90.00
#
_symmetry.space_group_name_H-M   'P 1'
#
loop_
_entity.id
_entity.type
_entity.pdbx_description
1 polymer ?
#
loop_
_entity_poly.entity_id
_entity_poly.type
_entity_poly.pdbx_seq_one_letter_code
_entity_poly.pdbx_strand_id
1 'polypeptide(L)'
;MPLQSIAEKAVAKIVETEPSLSQESQAAIARIVEQAVMDAAVSASQRCANVVGAHLEHEEDKAHQITEKIKREETALVANLMGMR
;
A
#
# COMPACT_ATOMS: atom_id res chain seq x y z
N MET A 1 6.05 -7.83 7.36
CA MET A 1 6.63 -7.66 6.01
C MET A 1 6.34 -6.24 5.57
N PRO A 2 7.36 -5.36 5.42
CA PRO A 2 7.13 -3.98 5.00
C PRO A 2 6.79 -3.94 3.50
N LEU A 3 5.75 -3.18 3.12
CA LEU A 3 5.35 -2.98 1.71
C LEU A 3 6.52 -2.45 0.85
N GLN A 4 7.43 -1.69 1.45
CA GLN A 4 8.71 -1.28 0.88
C GLN A 4 9.50 -2.47 0.30
N SER A 5 9.66 -3.55 1.06
CA SER A 5 10.40 -4.74 0.58
C SER A 5 9.71 -5.40 -0.62
N ILE A 6 8.39 -5.28 -0.73
CA ILE A 6 7.63 -5.80 -1.88
C ILE A 6 7.86 -4.91 -3.11
N ALA A 7 7.79 -3.59 -2.94
CA ALA A 7 8.08 -2.62 -4.01
C ALA A 7 9.52 -2.77 -4.52
N GLU A 8 10.51 -2.81 -3.62
CA GLU A 8 11.93 -2.99 -3.96
C GLU A 8 12.18 -4.30 -4.71
N LYS A 9 11.57 -5.42 -4.28
CA LYS A 9 11.69 -6.71 -4.98
C LYS A 9 11.05 -6.68 -6.38
N ALA A 10 9.94 -5.97 -6.53
CA ALA A 10 9.29 -5.82 -7.83
C ALA A 10 10.15 -5.00 -8.79
N VAL A 11 10.71 -3.87 -8.32
CA VAL A 11 11.64 -3.05 -9.09
C VAL A 11 12.88 -3.85 -9.48
N ALA A 12 13.51 -4.56 -8.52
CA ALA A 12 14.67 -5.40 -8.78
C ALA A 12 14.41 -6.44 -9.88
N LYS A 13 13.27 -7.14 -9.84
CA LYS A 13 12.88 -8.09 -10.88
C LYS A 13 12.70 -7.44 -12.26
N ILE A 14 12.13 -6.23 -12.31
CA ILE A 14 11.95 -5.51 -13.57
C ILE A 14 13.31 -5.12 -14.17
N VAL A 15 14.22 -4.61 -13.34
CA VAL A 15 15.57 -4.22 -13.77
C VAL A 15 16.40 -5.45 -14.18
N GLU A 16 16.28 -6.57 -13.47
CA GLU A 16 16.92 -7.84 -13.85
C GLU A 16 16.44 -8.36 -15.21
N THR A 17 15.17 -8.14 -15.55
CA THR A 17 14.57 -8.60 -16.82
C THR A 17 14.94 -7.68 -17.98
N GLU A 18 15.13 -6.39 -17.73
CA GLU A 18 15.52 -5.40 -18.74
C GLU A 18 16.73 -4.58 -18.28
N PRO A 19 17.95 -5.14 -18.37
CA PRO A 19 19.17 -4.48 -17.89
C PRO A 19 19.59 -3.27 -18.73
N SER A 20 18.95 -3.06 -19.90
CA SER A 20 19.22 -1.91 -20.77
C SER A 20 18.56 -0.60 -20.29
N LEU A 21 17.72 -0.66 -19.25
CA LEU A 21 17.05 0.51 -18.69
C LEU A 21 18.05 1.54 -18.16
N SER A 22 17.89 2.79 -18.62
CA SER A 22 18.62 3.93 -18.06
C SER A 22 18.30 4.12 -16.57
N GLN A 23 19.22 4.73 -15.81
CA GLN A 23 18.96 5.04 -14.40
C GLN A 23 17.72 5.92 -14.19
N GLU A 24 17.43 6.82 -15.13
CA GLU A 24 16.23 7.65 -15.09
C GLU A 24 14.96 6.80 -15.25
N SER A 25 14.96 5.84 -16.18
CA SER A 25 13.87 4.89 -16.36
C SER A 25 13.68 3.99 -15.15
N GLN A 26 14.77 3.52 -14.53
CA GLN A 26 14.71 2.74 -13.28
C GLN A 26 14.08 3.54 -12.13
N ALA A 27 14.46 4.81 -11.96
CA ALA A 27 13.87 5.69 -10.97
C ALA A 27 12.40 6.05 -11.25
N ALA A 28 11.99 6.09 -12.51
CA ALA A 28 10.59 6.25 -12.90
C ALA A 28 9.77 4.99 -12.58
N ILE A 29 10.31 3.81 -12.89
CA ILE A 29 9.68 2.51 -12.58
C ILE A 29 9.52 2.35 -11.07
N ALA A 30 10.54 2.69 -10.27
CA ALA A 30 10.46 2.64 -8.81
C ALA A 30 9.28 3.45 -8.27
N ARG A 31 9.15 4.70 -8.72
CA ARG A 31 8.03 5.58 -8.34
C ARG A 31 6.67 5.04 -8.75
N ILE A 32 6.56 4.47 -9.95
CA ILE A 32 5.31 3.86 -10.44
C ILE A 32 4.93 2.65 -9.58
N VAL A 33 5.89 1.77 -9.27
CA VAL A 33 5.67 0.59 -8.45
C VAL A 33 5.29 0.98 -7.02
N GLU A 34 5.99 1.94 -6.42
CA GLU A 34 5.66 2.47 -5.09
C GLU A 34 4.24 3.02 -5.04
N GLN A 35 3.86 3.85 -6.01
CA GLN A 35 2.51 4.43 -6.08
C GLN A 35 1.44 3.34 -6.26
N ALA A 36 1.67 2.37 -7.15
CA ALA A 36 0.72 1.29 -7.37
C ALA A 36 0.52 0.42 -6.11
N VAL A 37 1.59 0.17 -5.34
CA VAL A 37 1.51 -0.57 -4.08
C VAL A 37 0.78 0.26 -3.01
N MET A 38 1.01 1.57 -2.93
CA MET A 38 0.25 2.47 -2.04
C MET A 38 -1.25 2.45 -2.38
N ASP A 39 -1.60 2.65 -3.66
CA ASP A 39 -3.00 2.69 -4.10
C ASP A 39 -3.73 1.37 -3.82
N ALA A 40 -3.03 0.24 -4.02
CA ALA A 40 -3.57 -1.08 -3.68
C ALA A 40 -3.81 -1.24 -2.17
N ALA A 41 -2.89 -0.76 -1.32
CA ALA A 41 -3.03 -0.83 0.13
C ALA A 41 -4.18 0.05 0.64
N VAL A 42 -4.31 1.28 0.13
CA VAL A 42 -5.42 2.20 0.42
C VAL A 42 -6.75 1.58 0.00
N SER A 43 -6.83 1.09 -1.24
CA SER A 43 -8.06 0.46 -1.77
C SER A 43 -8.48 -0.78 -0.97
N ALA A 44 -7.52 -1.62 -0.57
CA ALA A 44 -7.80 -2.78 0.27
C ALA A 44 -8.30 -2.36 1.67
N SER A 45 -7.68 -1.36 2.28
CA SER A 45 -8.07 -0.83 3.59
C SER A 45 -9.48 -0.23 3.55
N GLN A 46 -9.79 0.56 2.52
CA GLN A 46 -11.12 1.13 2.33
C GLN A 46 -12.19 0.05 2.13
N ARG A 47 -11.89 -0.99 1.35
CA ARG A 47 -12.79 -2.15 1.19
C ARG A 47 -13.04 -2.87 2.52
N CYS A 48 -11.99 -3.09 3.31
CA CYS A 48 -12.14 -3.70 4.63
C CYS A 48 -13.01 -2.84 5.56
N ALA A 49 -12.79 -1.52 5.59
CA ALA A 49 -13.61 -0.60 6.36
C ALA A 49 -15.09 -0.63 5.92
N ASN A 50 -15.35 -0.65 4.62
CA ASN A 50 -16.72 -0.70 4.09
C ASN A 50 -17.43 -2.01 4.46
N VAL A 51 -16.74 -3.17 4.38
CA VAL A 51 -17.30 -4.48 4.76
C VAL A 51 -17.60 -4.53 6.26
N VAL A 52 -16.72 -3.98 7.09
CA VAL A 52 -16.92 -3.88 8.55
C VAL A 52 -18.14 -3.02 8.86
N GLY A 53 -18.29 -1.86 8.22
CA GLY A 53 -19.46 -1.00 8.38
C GLY A 53 -20.77 -1.69 7.99
N ALA A 54 -20.78 -2.41 6.86
CA ALA A 54 -21.97 -3.11 6.37
C ALA A 54 -22.39 -4.33 7.22
N HIS A 55 -21.43 -5.03 7.86
CA HIS A 55 -21.74 -6.23 8.66
C HIS A 55 -22.02 -5.95 10.15
N LEU A 56 -21.64 -4.77 10.65
CA LEU A 56 -21.80 -4.40 12.06
C LEU A 56 -22.80 -3.26 12.28
N GLU A 57 -23.81 -3.12 11.41
CA GLU A 57 -24.84 -2.06 11.52
C GLU A 57 -25.56 -2.04 12.89
N HIS A 58 -25.61 -3.17 13.61
CA HIS A 58 -26.22 -3.27 14.95
C HIS A 58 -25.21 -3.07 16.10
N GLU A 59 -23.92 -2.93 15.80
CA GLU A 59 -22.82 -2.67 16.75
C GLU A 59 -21.98 -1.47 16.27
N GLU A 60 -22.66 -0.34 16.06
CA GLU A 60 -22.11 0.90 15.47
C GLU A 60 -20.79 1.35 16.12
N ASP A 61 -20.69 1.28 17.45
CA ASP A 61 -19.48 1.61 18.20
C ASP A 61 -18.28 0.70 17.85
N LYS A 62 -18.50 -0.60 17.69
CA LYS A 62 -17.45 -1.56 17.31
C LYS A 62 -17.07 -1.40 15.83
N ALA A 63 -18.04 -1.14 14.97
CA ALA A 63 -17.79 -0.85 13.56
C ALA A 63 -16.89 0.38 13.41
N HIS A 64 -17.17 1.44 14.18
CA HIS A 64 -16.36 2.66 14.20
C HIS A 64 -14.95 2.40 14.72
N GLN A 65 -14.82 1.65 15.82
CA GLN A 65 -13.52 1.34 16.43
C GLN A 65 -12.61 0.52 15.50
N ILE A 66 -13.17 -0.45 14.78
CA ILE A 66 -12.44 -1.27 13.80
C ILE A 66 -12.07 -0.43 12.57
N THR A 67 -12.97 0.42 12.09
CA THR A 67 -12.69 1.34 10.97
C THR A 67 -11.55 2.29 11.28
N GLU A 68 -11.54 2.89 12.47
CA GLU A 68 -10.45 3.76 12.94
C GLU A 68 -9.13 3.00 13.04
N LYS A 69 -9.16 1.74 13.50
CA LYS A 69 -7.96 0.90 13.55
C LYS A 69 -7.41 0.60 12.15
N ILE A 70 -8.29 0.27 11.19
CA ILE A 70 -7.92 0.05 9.78
C ILE A 70 -7.25 1.30 9.20
N LYS A 71 -7.83 2.49 9.40
CA LYS A 71 -7.26 3.76 8.94
C LYS A 71 -5.88 4.07 9.55
N ARG A 72 -5.70 3.76 10.84
CA ARG A 72 -4.39 3.93 11.50
C ARG A 72 -3.35 2.98 10.93
N GLU A 73 -3.71 1.72 10.71
CA GLU A 73 -2.81 0.75 10.10
C GLU A 73 -2.49 1.11 8.64
N GLU A 74 -3.46 1.59 7.87
CA GLU A 74 -3.27 2.15 6.52
C GLU A 74 -2.27 3.31 6.54
N THR A 75 -2.46 4.27 7.45
CA THR A 75 -1.55 5.42 7.60
C THR A 75 -0.13 4.96 7.91
N ALA A 76 0.02 3.99 8.81
CA ALA A 76 1.33 3.42 9.14
C ALA A 76 1.94 2.64 7.95
N LEU A 77 1.14 1.94 7.16
CA LEU A 77 1.56 1.22 5.96
C LEU A 77 2.06 2.19 4.88
N VAL A 78 1.30 3.26 4.62
CA VAL A 78 1.68 4.31 3.65
C VAL A 78 2.92 5.08 4.13
N ALA A 79 3.01 5.42 5.42
CA ALA A 79 4.18 6.11 5.99
C ALA A 79 5.47 5.28 5.88
N ASN A 80 5.40 3.96 6.12
CA ASN A 80 6.54 3.06 5.89
C ASN A 80 6.99 3.03 4.43
N LEU A 81 6.06 3.22 3.48
CA LEU A 81 6.35 3.25 2.05
C LEU A 81 6.94 4.61 1.62
N MET A 82 6.46 5.72 2.20
CA MET A 82 7.00 7.05 1.95
C MET A 82 8.40 7.28 2.55
N GLY A 83 8.82 6.47 3.52
CA GLY A 83 10.18 6.50 4.08
C GLY A 83 11.29 6.10 3.09
N MET A 84 10.95 5.70 1.86
CA MET A 84 11.90 5.44 0.77
C MET A 84 12.48 6.70 0.11
N ARG A 85 11.95 7.89 0.42
CA ARG A 85 12.43 9.17 -0.12
C ARG A 85 13.73 9.66 0.51
#